data_AF-A0A6L5E8K3-F1
#
_entry.id   AF-A0A6L5E8K3-F1
#
_cell.length_a   1.000
_cell.length_b   1.000
_cell.length_c   1.000
_cell.angle_alpha   90.00
_cell.angle_beta   90.00
_cell.angle_gamma   90.00
#
_symmetry.space_group_name_H-M   'P 1'
#
loop_
_entity.id
_entity.type
_entity.pdbx_description
1 polymer ?
#
loop_
_entity_poly.entity_id
_entity_poly.type
_entity_poly.pdbx_seq_one_letter_code
_entity_poly.pdbx_strand_id
1 'polypeptide(L)'
;MQKSDGLQAIEKPLASLPHAIRSHILERLRSLTRYEPVIGIMGKTGAGKSSLCNALFQGEVTPVSDVNACTRDALRFRLRNGSHSLMMVDLPGVGESAQRDEEYTALYRRILPELDLVLWVIKADDRALSVDEHFYRKVMLAYQHRVLFVINQADKAEPCHTWDLADNTPSPDQQLTIEAKRRAVQHLFLPHHPVCVVSARTGWGMDTMVETMMCCLPDRASSPLATQLHGKLCTAPVKKQARDGFGSAVGDVFDMAASSSFLPASVRAVIRTVRDAVVSVARAVWDWIFF
;
A
#
# COMPACT_ATOMS: atom_id res chain seq x y z
N MET A 1 28.04 8.70 3.55
CA MET A 1 27.63 7.67 4.54
C MET A 1 26.97 6.53 3.80
N GLN A 2 27.38 5.29 4.06
CA GLN A 2 26.81 4.07 3.47
C GLN A 2 25.53 3.65 4.21
N LYS A 3 24.72 2.75 3.62
CA LYS A 3 23.51 2.16 4.24
C LYS A 3 23.75 1.57 5.64
N SER A 4 24.96 1.04 5.89
CA SER A 4 25.41 0.55 7.20
C SER A 4 25.43 1.66 8.27
N ASP A 5 25.73 2.89 7.87
CA ASP A 5 25.94 4.01 8.79
C ASP A 5 24.61 4.55 9.33
N GLY A 6 23.52 4.43 8.55
CA GLY A 6 22.17 4.83 8.97
C GLY A 6 21.62 3.95 10.11
N LEU A 7 21.75 2.63 9.98
CA LEU A 7 21.37 1.69 11.05
C LEU A 7 22.26 1.84 12.29
N GLN A 8 23.57 2.05 12.10
CA GLN A 8 24.49 2.33 13.21
C GLN A 8 24.15 3.63 13.95
N ALA A 9 23.66 4.65 13.24
CA ALA A 9 23.21 5.89 13.87
C ALA A 9 22.00 5.65 14.80
N ILE A 10 21.07 4.79 14.40
CA ILE A 10 19.91 4.37 15.22
C ILE A 10 20.35 3.52 16.43
N GLU A 11 21.45 2.79 16.32
CA GLU A 11 21.99 1.94 17.40
C GLU A 11 22.58 2.75 18.57
N LYS A 12 23.16 3.94 18.33
CA LYS A 12 23.85 4.74 19.36
C LYS A 12 22.96 5.11 20.57
N PRO A 13 21.75 5.66 20.39
CA PRO A 13 20.89 6.01 21.52
C PRO A 13 20.43 4.81 22.36
N LEU A 14 20.45 3.60 21.79
CA LEU A 14 20.05 2.38 22.49
C LEU A 14 21.10 1.88 23.50
N ALA A 15 22.30 2.46 23.51
CA ALA A 15 23.39 2.03 24.40
C ALA A 15 23.05 2.15 25.89
N SER A 16 22.12 3.03 26.25
CA SER A 16 21.64 3.24 27.62
C SER A 16 20.64 2.17 28.10
N LEU A 17 20.13 1.32 27.20
CA LEU A 17 19.16 0.29 27.54
C LEU A 17 19.83 -1.01 28.01
N PRO A 18 19.18 -1.76 28.94
CA PRO A 18 19.62 -3.10 29.30
C PRO A 18 19.77 -4.01 28.07
N HIS A 19 20.79 -4.87 28.08
CA HIS A 19 21.17 -5.69 26.93
C HIS A 19 19.99 -6.46 26.31
N ALA A 20 19.18 -7.12 27.14
CA ALA A 20 18.03 -7.90 26.66
C ALA A 20 17.00 -7.03 25.90
N ILE A 21 16.68 -5.85 26.43
CA ILE A 21 15.72 -4.92 25.83
C ILE A 21 16.30 -4.33 24.55
N ARG A 22 17.56 -3.91 24.59
CA ARG A 22 18.29 -3.39 23.43
C ARG A 22 18.29 -4.38 22.27
N SER A 23 18.64 -5.64 22.54
CA SER A 23 18.68 -6.69 21.51
C SER A 23 17.31 -6.94 20.90
N HIS A 24 16.26 -7.00 21.74
CA HIS A 24 14.89 -7.17 21.26
C HIS A 24 14.42 -6.02 20.37
N ILE A 25 14.67 -4.77 20.79
CA ILE A 25 14.33 -3.58 20.00
C ILE A 25 15.10 -3.59 18.68
N LEU A 26 16.40 -3.88 18.70
CA LEU A 26 17.20 -3.91 17.48
C LEU A 26 16.74 -4.94 16.45
N GLU A 27 16.34 -6.12 16.91
CA GLU A 27 15.77 -7.15 16.04
C GLU A 27 14.48 -6.65 15.37
N ARG A 28 13.59 -6.02 16.15
CA ARG A 28 12.35 -5.42 15.63
C ARG A 28 12.61 -4.28 14.65
N LEU A 29 13.56 -3.39 14.94
CA LEU A 29 13.93 -2.29 14.04
C LEU A 29 14.52 -2.80 12.72
N ARG A 30 15.36 -3.85 12.77
CA ARG A 30 15.89 -4.52 11.57
C ARG A 30 14.79 -5.22 10.77
N SER A 31 13.77 -5.75 11.43
CA SER A 31 12.60 -6.30 10.75
C SER A 31 11.77 -5.21 10.06
N LEU A 32 11.65 -4.02 10.64
CA LEU A 32 10.94 -2.90 10.00
C LEU A 32 11.66 -2.42 8.72
N THR A 33 12.99 -2.31 8.76
CA THR A 33 13.75 -1.86 7.57
C THR A 33 13.78 -2.90 6.45
N ARG A 34 13.46 -4.16 6.74
CA ARG A 34 13.41 -5.26 5.77
C ARG A 34 11.98 -5.73 5.49
N TYR A 35 10.99 -5.00 5.97
CA TYR A 35 9.59 -5.36 5.79
C TYR A 35 9.25 -5.40 4.29
N GLU A 36 8.63 -6.48 3.84
CA GLU A 36 8.12 -6.63 2.48
C GLU A 36 6.62 -6.34 2.50
N PRO A 37 6.15 -5.21 1.94
CA PRO A 37 4.73 -4.93 1.89
C PRO A 37 4.02 -5.89 0.95
N VAL A 38 2.76 -6.20 1.28
CA VAL A 38 1.93 -7.09 0.46
C VAL A 38 0.70 -6.33 -0.02
N ILE A 39 0.63 -6.07 -1.32
CA ILE A 39 -0.44 -5.28 -1.94
C ILE A 39 -1.27 -6.19 -2.84
N GLY A 40 -2.55 -6.31 -2.51
CA GLY A 40 -3.54 -6.94 -3.38
C GLY A 40 -3.99 -6.00 -4.48
N ILE A 41 -4.23 -6.53 -5.67
CA ILE A 41 -4.95 -5.83 -6.74
C ILE A 41 -6.10 -6.68 -7.20
N MET A 42 -7.27 -6.09 -7.35
CA MET A 42 -8.48 -6.79 -7.77
C MET A 42 -9.36 -5.92 -8.66
N GLY A 43 -10.32 -6.56 -9.33
CA GLY A 43 -11.24 -5.90 -10.24
C GLY A 43 -11.48 -6.74 -11.49
N LYS A 44 -12.54 -6.39 -12.23
CA LYS A 44 -12.97 -7.12 -13.43
C LYS A 44 -11.87 -7.24 -14.50
N THR A 45 -12.05 -8.22 -15.38
CA THR A 45 -11.19 -8.39 -16.56
C THR A 45 -11.19 -7.12 -17.42
N GLY A 46 -9.98 -6.71 -17.82
CA GLY A 46 -9.76 -5.50 -18.59
C GLY A 46 -9.85 -4.19 -17.80
N ALA A 47 -10.06 -4.20 -16.47
CA ALA A 47 -10.10 -2.97 -15.67
C ALA A 47 -8.78 -2.18 -15.63
N GLY A 48 -7.72 -2.74 -16.21
CA GLY A 48 -6.40 -2.12 -16.29
C GLY A 48 -5.54 -2.37 -15.06
N LYS A 49 -5.76 -3.49 -14.34
CA LYS A 49 -4.95 -3.91 -13.17
C LYS A 49 -3.45 -3.93 -13.49
N SER A 50 -3.06 -4.68 -14.52
CA SER A 50 -1.66 -4.79 -14.94
C SER A 50 -1.08 -3.45 -15.41
N SER A 51 -1.87 -2.65 -16.15
CA SER A 51 -1.45 -1.31 -16.57
C SER A 51 -1.23 -0.39 -15.37
N LEU A 52 -2.08 -0.46 -14.34
CA LEU A 52 -1.95 0.31 -13.11
C LEU A 52 -0.70 -0.10 -12.34
N CYS A 53 -0.44 -1.40 -12.17
CA CYS A 53 0.79 -1.90 -11.54
C CYS A 53 2.05 -1.37 -12.25
N ASN A 54 2.09 -1.45 -13.58
CA ASN A 54 3.23 -0.99 -14.36
C ASN A 54 3.40 0.54 -14.32
N ALA A 55 2.30 1.29 -14.18
CA ALA A 55 2.37 2.74 -14.01
C ALA A 55 2.86 3.14 -12.61
N LEU A 56 2.51 2.35 -11.58
CA LEU A 56 2.87 2.60 -10.18
C LEU A 56 4.32 2.23 -9.88
N PHE A 57 4.79 1.07 -10.33
CA PHE A 57 6.02 0.47 -9.85
C PHE A 57 7.07 0.28 -10.95
N GLN A 58 8.35 0.40 -10.57
CA GLN A 58 9.49 0.31 -11.49
C GLN A 58 10.43 -0.88 -11.21
N GLY A 59 10.08 -1.74 -10.25
CA GLY A 59 10.91 -2.89 -9.86
C GLY A 59 10.93 -4.01 -10.91
N GLU A 60 12.01 -4.80 -10.93
CA GLU A 60 12.09 -6.00 -11.77
C GLU A 60 11.06 -7.02 -11.28
N VAL A 61 10.20 -7.48 -12.19
CA VAL A 61 9.18 -8.49 -11.90
C VAL A 61 9.86 -9.86 -11.87
N THR A 62 9.98 -10.44 -10.68
CA THR A 62 10.39 -11.84 -10.53
C THR A 62 9.17 -12.70 -10.23
N PRO A 63 8.90 -13.76 -11.03
CA PRO A 63 7.88 -14.74 -10.66
C PRO A 63 8.32 -15.41 -9.36
N VAL A 64 7.40 -15.55 -8.40
CA VAL A 64 7.66 -16.31 -7.18
C VAL A 64 7.67 -17.79 -7.56
N SER A 65 8.80 -18.47 -7.38
CA SER A 65 9.11 -19.80 -7.94
C SER A 65 8.17 -20.94 -7.50
N ASP A 66 7.30 -20.70 -6.53
CA ASP A 66 6.55 -21.77 -5.86
C ASP A 66 5.03 -21.70 -6.07
N VAL A 67 4.54 -20.87 -7.00
CA VAL A 67 3.10 -20.81 -7.31
C VAL A 67 2.84 -21.57 -8.61
N ASN A 68 2.35 -22.81 -8.48
CA ASN A 68 1.77 -23.57 -9.58
C ASN A 68 0.77 -22.68 -10.33
N ALA A 69 1.03 -22.45 -11.61
CA ALA A 69 0.15 -21.70 -12.50
C ALA A 69 -1.15 -22.49 -12.74
N CYS A 70 -2.06 -22.41 -11.77
CA CYS A 70 -3.45 -22.81 -11.92
C CYS A 70 -4.29 -21.55 -11.81
N THR A 71 -5.25 -21.38 -12.72
CA THR A 71 -6.20 -20.26 -12.83
C THR A 71 -7.11 -20.05 -11.60
N ARG A 72 -6.81 -20.70 -10.47
CA ARG A 72 -7.61 -20.77 -9.25
C ARG A 72 -6.88 -20.23 -8.00
N ASP A 73 -5.56 -20.06 -8.05
CA ASP A 73 -4.77 -19.45 -6.98
C ASP A 73 -4.42 -18.00 -7.32
N ALA A 74 -4.33 -17.13 -6.31
CA ALA A 74 -3.93 -15.74 -6.52
C ALA A 74 -2.49 -15.67 -7.03
N LEU A 75 -2.28 -14.97 -8.13
CA LEU A 75 -0.95 -14.84 -8.72
C LEU A 75 -0.12 -13.88 -7.88
N ARG A 76 1.07 -14.33 -7.45
CA ARG A 76 1.99 -13.53 -6.65
C ARG A 76 3.22 -13.14 -7.48
N PHE A 77 3.54 -11.85 -7.47
CA PHE A 77 4.72 -11.31 -8.14
C PHE A 77 5.54 -10.52 -7.14
N ARG A 78 6.86 -10.73 -7.12
CA ARG A 78 7.76 -9.97 -6.26
C ARG A 78 8.49 -8.94 -7.10
N LEU A 79 8.28 -7.68 -6.75
CA LEU A 79 9.02 -6.53 -7.25
C LEU A 79 10.23 -6.31 -6.34
N ARG A 80 11.42 -6.18 -6.92
CA ARG A 80 12.65 -5.90 -6.18
C ARG A 80 13.26 -4.58 -6.64
N ASN A 81 13.72 -3.78 -5.67
CA ASN A 81 14.57 -2.62 -5.92
C ASN A 81 15.64 -2.54 -4.83
N GLY A 82 16.88 -2.83 -5.21
CA GLY A 82 18.01 -2.92 -4.29
C GLY A 82 17.79 -3.96 -3.19
N SER A 83 17.81 -3.51 -1.92
CA SER A 83 17.63 -4.34 -0.73
C SER A 83 16.17 -4.51 -0.29
N HIS A 84 15.24 -3.84 -0.97
CA HIS A 84 13.82 -3.78 -0.61
C HIS A 84 12.98 -4.50 -1.66
N SER A 85 11.88 -5.09 -1.23
CA SER A 85 10.94 -5.78 -2.12
C SER A 85 9.49 -5.50 -1.73
N LEU A 86 8.61 -5.75 -2.69
CA LEU A 86 7.16 -5.63 -2.58
C LEU A 86 6.51 -6.87 -3.21
N MET A 87 5.54 -7.45 -2.51
CA MET A 87 4.73 -8.54 -3.04
C MET A 87 3.42 -7.99 -3.59
N MET A 88 3.19 -8.18 -4.88
CA MET A 88 1.90 -7.94 -5.53
C MET A 88 1.11 -9.24 -5.58
N VAL A 89 -0.15 -9.18 -5.19
CA VAL A 89 -1.08 -10.31 -5.22
C VAL A 89 -2.24 -9.96 -6.15
N ASP A 90 -2.29 -10.55 -7.34
CA ASP A 90 -3.42 -10.42 -8.25
C ASP A 90 -4.54 -11.34 -7.78
N LEU A 91 -5.56 -10.73 -7.20
CA LEU A 91 -6.71 -11.41 -6.64
C LEU A 91 -7.71 -11.69 -7.77
N PRO A 92 -8.22 -12.93 -7.89
CA PRO A 92 -9.13 -13.29 -8.97
C PRO A 92 -10.40 -12.41 -8.95
N GLY A 93 -10.82 -11.94 -10.13
CA GLY A 93 -12.04 -11.14 -10.27
C GLY A 93 -13.28 -11.89 -9.77
N VAL A 94 -14.28 -11.12 -9.34
CA VAL A 94 -15.53 -11.65 -8.78
C VAL A 94 -16.62 -11.63 -9.85
N GLY A 95 -17.52 -12.63 -9.85
CA GLY A 95 -18.70 -12.61 -10.70
C GLY A 95 -18.78 -13.61 -11.86
N GLU A 96 -17.95 -14.66 -11.89
CA GLU A 96 -18.05 -15.67 -12.97
C GLU A 96 -19.14 -16.73 -12.71
N SER A 97 -19.41 -17.14 -11.46
CA SER A 97 -20.59 -17.95 -11.09
C SER A 97 -20.82 -18.02 -9.57
N ALA A 98 -22.09 -18.17 -9.14
CA ALA A 98 -22.48 -18.19 -7.72
C ALA A 98 -21.89 -19.38 -6.93
N GLN A 99 -21.67 -20.53 -7.57
CA GLN A 99 -21.00 -21.68 -6.95
C GLN A 99 -19.52 -21.40 -6.64
N ARG A 100 -18.87 -20.53 -7.43
CA ARG A 100 -17.46 -20.16 -7.22
C ARG A 100 -17.29 -19.14 -6.08
N ASP A 101 -18.35 -18.46 -5.67
CA ASP A 101 -18.28 -17.43 -4.63
C ASP A 101 -17.89 -17.98 -3.24
N GLU A 102 -18.26 -19.21 -2.91
CA GLU A 102 -17.85 -19.84 -1.64
C GLU A 102 -16.36 -20.21 -1.63
N GLU A 103 -15.86 -20.79 -2.72
CA GLU A 103 -14.44 -21.10 -2.89
C GLU A 103 -13.59 -19.82 -2.85
N TYR A 104 -14.02 -18.78 -3.56
CA TYR A 104 -13.37 -17.47 -3.50
C TYR A 104 -13.43 -16.91 -2.08
N THR A 105 -14.58 -16.95 -1.39
CA THR A 105 -14.67 -16.47 0.00
C THR A 105 -13.62 -17.14 0.90
N ALA A 106 -13.41 -18.46 0.77
CA ALA A 106 -12.40 -19.19 1.52
C ALA A 106 -10.96 -18.83 1.12
N LEU A 107 -10.71 -18.53 -0.16
CA LEU A 107 -9.43 -18.04 -0.65
C LEU A 107 -9.11 -16.65 -0.09
N TYR A 108 -10.05 -15.72 -0.20
CA TYR A 108 -9.91 -14.34 0.29
C TYR A 108 -9.73 -14.29 1.81
N ARG A 109 -10.44 -15.12 2.58
CA ARG A 109 -10.23 -15.20 4.04
C ARG A 109 -8.80 -15.60 4.43
N ARG A 110 -8.10 -16.36 3.58
CA ARG A 110 -6.71 -16.75 3.80
C ARG A 110 -5.74 -15.65 3.41
N ILE A 111 -6.01 -14.95 2.29
CA ILE A 111 -5.07 -13.96 1.74
C ILE A 111 -5.23 -12.57 2.38
N LEU A 112 -6.46 -12.09 2.61
CA LEU A 112 -6.72 -10.73 3.12
C LEU A 112 -5.99 -10.38 4.43
N PRO A 113 -5.83 -11.27 5.42
CA PRO A 113 -5.04 -10.99 6.62
C PRO A 113 -3.59 -10.59 6.33
N GLU A 114 -2.98 -11.17 5.29
CA GLU A 114 -1.59 -10.94 4.89
C GLU A 114 -1.40 -9.59 4.16
N LEU A 115 -2.46 -9.04 3.56
CA LEU A 115 -2.38 -7.83 2.76
C LEU A 115 -2.31 -6.58 3.63
N ASP A 116 -1.39 -5.68 3.29
CA ASP A 116 -1.30 -4.34 3.86
C ASP A 116 -2.33 -3.40 3.22
N LEU A 117 -2.64 -3.60 1.93
CA LEU A 117 -3.62 -2.82 1.18
C LEU A 117 -4.18 -3.64 0.01
N VAL A 118 -5.42 -3.35 -0.38
CA VAL A 118 -6.08 -3.87 -1.58
C VAL A 118 -6.45 -2.70 -2.50
N LEU A 119 -5.93 -2.69 -3.71
CA LEU A 119 -6.34 -1.79 -4.78
C LEU A 119 -7.53 -2.40 -5.53
N TRP A 120 -8.73 -1.87 -5.32
CA TRP A 120 -9.91 -2.29 -6.04
C TRP A 120 -10.11 -1.43 -7.29
N VAL A 121 -9.79 -2.00 -8.45
CA VAL A 121 -9.80 -1.28 -9.73
C VAL A 121 -11.16 -1.42 -10.42
N ILE A 122 -11.79 -0.29 -10.71
CA ILE A 122 -13.07 -0.16 -11.41
C ILE A 122 -12.83 0.62 -12.71
N LYS A 123 -13.46 0.26 -13.83
CA LYS A 123 -13.36 1.08 -15.05
C LYS A 123 -14.27 2.30 -14.95
N ALA A 124 -13.82 3.42 -15.49
CA ALA A 124 -14.61 4.65 -15.57
C ALA A 124 -15.93 4.46 -16.36
N ASP A 125 -15.92 3.61 -17.39
CA ASP A 125 -17.06 3.34 -18.28
C ASP A 125 -17.94 2.16 -17.84
N ASP A 126 -17.58 1.44 -16.77
CA ASP A 126 -18.35 0.27 -16.32
C ASP A 126 -19.74 0.71 -15.81
N ARG A 127 -20.79 0.05 -16.27
CA ARG A 127 -22.18 0.34 -15.86
C ARG A 127 -22.72 -0.66 -14.85
N ALA A 128 -22.06 -1.81 -14.67
CA ALA A 128 -22.63 -2.94 -13.94
C ALA A 128 -21.87 -3.24 -12.65
N LEU A 129 -22.07 -2.45 -11.59
CA LEU A 129 -21.34 -2.60 -10.32
C LEU A 129 -22.01 -3.53 -9.29
N SER A 130 -23.18 -4.09 -9.57
CA SER A 130 -23.97 -4.85 -8.59
C SER A 130 -23.26 -6.11 -8.08
N VAL A 131 -22.54 -6.80 -8.96
CA VAL A 131 -21.78 -8.01 -8.59
C VAL A 131 -20.59 -7.66 -7.70
N ASP A 132 -19.88 -6.58 -8.03
CA ASP A 132 -18.78 -6.05 -7.22
C ASP A 132 -19.28 -5.62 -5.83
N GLU A 133 -20.41 -4.91 -5.78
CA GLU A 133 -21.06 -4.45 -4.54
C GLU A 133 -21.46 -5.63 -3.64
N HIS A 134 -22.11 -6.65 -4.22
CA HIS A 134 -22.49 -7.85 -3.48
C HIS A 134 -21.27 -8.55 -2.86
N PHE A 135 -20.21 -8.73 -3.64
CA PHE A 135 -18.98 -9.34 -3.16
C PHE A 135 -18.29 -8.50 -2.08
N TYR A 136 -18.21 -7.18 -2.28
CA TYR A 136 -17.62 -6.27 -1.31
C TYR A 136 -18.30 -6.40 0.05
N ARG A 137 -19.63 -6.35 0.08
CA ARG A 137 -20.42 -6.48 1.32
C ARG A 137 -20.25 -7.85 1.98
N LYS A 138 -20.12 -8.92 1.19
CA LYS A 138 -20.01 -10.28 1.70
C LYS A 138 -18.62 -10.61 2.28
N VAL A 139 -17.56 -10.16 1.62
CA VAL A 139 -16.18 -10.64 1.91
C VAL A 139 -15.26 -9.54 2.44
N MET A 140 -15.40 -8.32 1.92
CA MET A 140 -14.40 -7.26 2.10
C MET A 140 -14.75 -6.30 3.23
N LEU A 141 -15.99 -6.31 3.73
CA LEU A 141 -16.45 -5.41 4.79
C LEU A 141 -15.56 -5.46 6.05
N ALA A 142 -15.08 -6.64 6.45
CA ALA A 142 -14.18 -6.81 7.59
C ALA A 142 -12.78 -6.17 7.36
N TYR A 143 -12.40 -5.96 6.11
CA TYR A 143 -11.12 -5.42 5.67
C TYR A 143 -11.28 -4.06 4.96
N GLN A 144 -12.44 -3.40 5.06
CA GLN A 144 -12.73 -2.16 4.32
C GLN A 144 -11.71 -1.04 4.57
N HIS A 145 -11.09 -1.00 5.76
CA HIS A 145 -10.02 -0.08 6.11
C HIS A 145 -8.71 -0.33 5.35
N ARG A 146 -8.58 -1.45 4.63
CA ARG A 146 -7.46 -1.79 3.76
C ARG A 146 -7.82 -1.70 2.28
N VAL A 147 -9.03 -1.27 1.92
CA VAL A 147 -9.47 -1.22 0.52
C VAL A 147 -9.41 0.21 0.01
N LEU A 148 -8.59 0.43 -1.03
CA LEU A 148 -8.56 1.67 -1.79
C LEU A 148 -9.22 1.45 -3.15
N PHE A 149 -10.34 2.14 -3.39
CA PHE A 149 -11.02 2.10 -4.69
C PHE A 149 -10.33 3.02 -5.68
N VAL A 150 -10.08 2.48 -6.87
CA VAL A 150 -9.39 3.17 -7.96
C VAL A 150 -10.23 3.07 -9.23
N ILE A 151 -10.85 4.17 -9.64
CA ILE A 151 -11.51 4.28 -10.93
C ILE A 151 -10.42 4.55 -11.98
N ASN A 152 -10.12 3.55 -12.80
CA ASN A 152 -9.10 3.62 -13.84
C ASN A 152 -9.73 3.87 -15.22
N GLN A 153 -8.88 4.16 -16.21
CA GLN A 153 -9.27 4.46 -17.59
C GLN A 153 -10.12 5.73 -17.70
N ALA A 154 -9.83 6.74 -16.87
CA ALA A 154 -10.52 8.04 -16.92
C ALA A 154 -10.48 8.70 -18.31
N ASP A 155 -9.42 8.43 -19.08
CA ASP A 155 -9.26 8.83 -20.47
C ASP A 155 -10.31 8.27 -21.43
N LYS A 156 -11.03 7.23 -21.01
CA LYS A 156 -12.11 6.59 -21.76
C LYS A 156 -13.50 6.92 -21.20
N ALA A 157 -13.60 7.80 -20.19
CA ALA A 157 -14.89 8.26 -19.72
C ALA A 157 -15.65 8.96 -20.86
N GLU A 158 -16.96 8.76 -20.93
CA GLU A 158 -17.77 9.38 -21.99
C GLU A 158 -17.92 10.89 -21.77
N PRO A 159 -17.84 11.72 -22.83
CA PRO A 159 -17.53 11.36 -24.21
C PRO A 159 -16.03 11.06 -24.43
N CYS A 160 -15.70 9.82 -24.82
CA CYS A 160 -14.32 9.31 -24.76
C CYS A 160 -13.31 9.99 -25.71
N HIS A 161 -13.78 10.68 -26.73
CA HIS A 161 -12.94 11.36 -27.74
C HIS A 161 -12.59 12.82 -27.37
N THR A 162 -13.05 13.30 -26.21
CA THR A 162 -12.90 14.70 -25.82
C THR A 162 -11.73 14.96 -24.87
N TRP A 163 -10.94 13.92 -24.54
CA TRP A 163 -9.77 14.08 -23.67
C TRP A 163 -8.79 15.12 -24.22
N ASP A 164 -8.36 16.05 -23.37
CA ASP A 164 -7.38 17.05 -23.74
C ASP A 164 -5.99 16.41 -23.81
N LEU A 165 -5.46 16.26 -25.01
CA LEU A 165 -4.13 15.69 -25.24
C LEU A 165 -2.99 16.67 -24.92
N ALA A 166 -3.24 17.98 -25.00
CA ALA A 166 -2.21 18.98 -24.75
C ALA A 166 -1.93 19.10 -23.26
N ASP A 167 -2.99 19.20 -22.46
CA ASP A 167 -2.88 19.32 -21.00
C ASP A 167 -2.92 17.97 -20.27
N ASN A 168 -3.21 16.89 -20.99
CA ASN A 168 -3.39 15.54 -20.44
C ASN A 168 -4.46 15.50 -19.34
N THR A 169 -5.62 16.10 -19.60
CA THR A 169 -6.72 16.22 -18.64
C THR A 169 -8.08 15.87 -19.24
N PRO A 170 -9.05 15.42 -18.43
CA PRO A 170 -10.41 15.21 -18.90
C PRO A 170 -11.08 16.53 -19.30
N SER A 171 -11.87 16.51 -20.37
CA SER A 171 -12.75 17.63 -20.75
C SER A 171 -13.79 17.92 -19.67
N PRO A 172 -14.43 19.11 -19.69
CA PRO A 172 -15.52 19.42 -18.77
C PRO A 172 -16.64 18.36 -18.76
N ASP A 173 -17.01 17.83 -19.92
CA ASP A 173 -18.04 16.79 -20.03
C ASP A 173 -17.57 15.45 -19.43
N GLN A 174 -16.32 15.05 -19.69
CA GLN A 174 -15.73 13.86 -19.07
C GLN A 174 -15.64 14.00 -17.54
N GLN A 175 -15.32 15.19 -17.03
CA GLN A 175 -15.28 15.45 -15.60
C GLN A 175 -16.63 15.22 -14.92
N LEU A 176 -17.75 15.59 -15.58
CA LEU A 176 -19.09 15.31 -15.07
C LEU A 176 -19.35 13.80 -14.98
N THR A 177 -18.99 13.03 -16.01
CA THR A 177 -19.14 11.57 -16.04
C THR A 177 -18.27 10.90 -14.99
N ILE A 178 -17.00 11.31 -14.88
CA ILE A 178 -16.05 10.83 -13.87
C ILE A 178 -16.57 11.09 -12.47
N GLU A 179 -17.08 12.29 -12.21
CA GLU A 179 -17.60 12.66 -10.90
C GLU A 179 -18.87 11.90 -10.55
N ALA A 180 -19.78 11.70 -11.51
CA ALA A 180 -20.95 10.85 -11.33
C ALA A 180 -20.54 9.41 -11.00
N LYS A 181 -19.53 8.87 -11.69
CA LYS A 181 -18.99 7.53 -11.40
C LYS A 181 -18.36 7.45 -10.01
N ARG A 182 -17.58 8.47 -9.62
CA ARG A 182 -16.97 8.57 -8.28
C ARG A 182 -18.03 8.55 -7.18
N ARG A 183 -19.09 9.36 -7.33
CA ARG A 183 -20.24 9.39 -6.40
C ARG A 183 -20.98 8.05 -6.36
N ALA A 184 -21.17 7.41 -7.50
CA ALA A 184 -21.80 6.09 -7.55
C ALA A 184 -20.99 5.05 -6.75
N VAL A 185 -19.66 5.01 -6.93
CA VAL A 185 -18.79 4.12 -6.14
C VAL A 185 -18.85 4.47 -4.64
N GLN A 186 -18.79 5.75 -4.30
CA GLN A 186 -18.90 6.19 -2.90
C GLN A 186 -20.22 5.74 -2.26
N HIS A 187 -21.34 5.85 -2.97
CA HIS A 187 -22.66 5.50 -2.45
C HIS A 187 -22.86 3.98 -2.33
N LEU A 188 -22.42 3.21 -3.34
CA LEU A 188 -22.63 1.75 -3.38
C LEU A 188 -21.75 1.02 -2.35
N PHE A 189 -20.47 1.41 -2.26
CA PHE A 189 -19.47 0.71 -1.46
C PHE A 189 -19.23 1.33 -0.08
N LEU A 190 -19.61 2.60 0.13
CA LEU A 190 -19.33 3.34 1.37
C LEU A 190 -17.86 3.19 1.82
N PRO A 191 -16.90 3.53 0.95
CA PRO A 191 -15.50 3.23 1.18
C PRO A 191 -14.95 3.98 2.38
N HIS A 192 -14.05 3.33 3.12
CA HIS A 192 -13.35 3.95 4.26
C HIS A 192 -12.37 5.04 3.80
N HIS A 193 -11.82 4.89 2.60
CA HIS A 193 -10.82 5.79 2.02
C HIS A 193 -11.39 6.57 0.82
N PRO A 194 -10.81 7.74 0.47
CA PRO A 194 -11.21 8.48 -0.73
C PRO A 194 -11.10 7.63 -2.00
N VAL A 195 -12.12 7.70 -2.87
CA VAL A 195 -12.10 7.04 -4.18
C VAL A 195 -11.18 7.82 -5.11
N CYS A 196 -10.14 7.15 -5.59
CA CYS A 196 -9.19 7.71 -6.54
C CYS A 196 -9.71 7.56 -7.97
N VAL A 197 -9.40 8.52 -8.84
CA VAL A 197 -9.67 8.43 -10.27
C VAL A 197 -8.36 8.67 -11.03
N VAL A 198 -8.03 7.78 -11.95
CA VAL A 198 -6.76 7.79 -12.68
C VAL A 198 -6.92 7.37 -14.14
N SER A 199 -5.94 7.76 -14.95
CA SER A 199 -5.62 7.04 -16.19
C SER A 199 -4.22 6.47 -16.06
N ALA A 200 -4.11 5.15 -15.86
CA ALA A 200 -2.80 4.49 -15.88
C ALA A 200 -2.10 4.62 -17.25
N ARG A 201 -2.87 4.79 -18.34
CA ARG A 201 -2.34 4.95 -19.69
C ARG A 201 -1.65 6.29 -19.87
N THR A 202 -2.28 7.38 -19.43
CA THR A 202 -1.75 8.73 -19.63
C THR A 202 -0.95 9.25 -18.43
N GLY A 203 -1.04 8.57 -17.28
CA GLY A 203 -0.45 9.00 -16.01
C GLY A 203 -1.27 10.03 -15.24
N TRP A 204 -2.43 10.47 -15.76
CA TRP A 204 -3.28 11.46 -15.09
C TRP A 204 -3.82 10.94 -13.76
N GLY A 205 -3.76 11.78 -12.71
CA GLY A 205 -4.25 11.48 -11.36
C GLY A 205 -3.41 10.50 -10.54
N MET A 206 -2.31 9.97 -11.11
CA MET A 206 -1.48 8.96 -10.46
C MET A 206 -0.74 9.48 -9.23
N ASP A 207 -0.31 10.75 -9.26
CA ASP A 207 0.33 11.45 -8.13
C ASP A 207 -0.60 11.53 -6.91
N THR A 208 -1.82 12.03 -7.13
CA THR A 208 -2.85 12.17 -6.09
C THR A 208 -3.29 10.81 -5.55
N MET A 209 -3.38 9.81 -6.44
CA MET A 209 -3.67 8.43 -6.03
C MET A 209 -2.56 7.89 -5.14
N VAL A 210 -1.29 8.07 -5.49
CA VAL A 210 -0.16 7.57 -4.70
C VAL A 210 -0.12 8.25 -3.33
N GLU A 211 -0.34 9.55 -3.24
CA GLU A 211 -0.45 10.24 -1.94
C GLU A 211 -1.58 9.64 -1.08
N THR A 212 -2.75 9.40 -1.67
CA THR A 212 -3.86 8.74 -0.98
C THR A 212 -3.49 7.31 -0.56
N MET A 213 -2.84 6.55 -1.45
CA MET A 213 -2.39 5.19 -1.17
C MET A 213 -1.42 5.15 0.01
N MET A 214 -0.48 6.10 0.08
CA MET A 214 0.45 6.22 1.20
C MET A 214 -0.27 6.49 2.53
N CYS A 215 -1.39 7.23 2.53
CA CYS A 215 -2.24 7.44 3.70
C CYS A 215 -3.00 6.18 4.15
N CYS A 216 -3.27 5.26 3.24
CA CYS A 216 -4.01 4.04 3.54
C CYS A 216 -3.11 2.90 4.06
N LEU A 217 -1.79 3.01 3.88
CA LEU A 217 -0.84 1.96 4.26
C LEU A 217 -0.57 1.95 5.78
N PRO A 218 -0.33 0.78 6.36
CA PRO A 218 0.32 0.68 7.66
C PRO A 218 1.68 1.38 7.65
N ASP A 219 2.04 2.02 8.76
CA ASP A 219 3.29 2.79 8.91
C ASP A 219 4.54 2.01 8.50
N ARG A 220 4.62 0.72 8.88
CA ARG A 220 5.72 -0.20 8.53
C ARG A 220 5.86 -0.49 7.03
N ALA A 221 4.78 -0.35 6.26
CA ALA A 221 4.72 -0.68 4.84
C ALA A 221 5.06 0.51 3.94
N SER A 222 4.87 1.73 4.43
CA SER A 222 5.02 2.98 3.67
C SER A 222 6.42 3.15 3.04
N SER A 223 7.47 2.96 3.83
CA SER A 223 8.85 3.20 3.37
C SER A 223 9.33 2.19 2.34
N PRO A 224 9.22 0.86 2.55
CA PRO A 224 9.57 -0.09 1.52
C PRO A 224 8.74 0.11 0.25
N LEU A 225 7.44 0.41 0.34
CA LEU A 225 6.62 0.66 -0.84
C LEU A 225 7.11 1.88 -1.64
N ALA A 226 7.46 2.98 -0.95
CA ALA A 226 7.96 4.19 -1.60
C ALA A 226 9.24 3.95 -2.43
N THR A 227 10.06 2.97 -2.05
CA THR A 227 11.25 2.58 -2.83
C THR A 227 10.91 1.87 -4.14
N GLN A 228 9.73 1.25 -4.24
CA GLN A 228 9.30 0.51 -5.44
C GLN A 228 8.52 1.37 -6.44
N LEU A 229 8.04 2.53 -6.00
CA LEU A 229 7.32 3.47 -6.87
C LEU A 229 8.20 3.94 -8.03
N HIS A 230 7.58 4.15 -9.18
CA HIS A 230 8.22 4.80 -10.31
C HIS A 230 8.76 6.17 -9.88
N GLY A 231 9.98 6.53 -10.29
CA GLY A 231 10.67 7.73 -9.79
C GLY A 231 9.84 9.03 -9.87
N LYS A 232 9.02 9.19 -10.91
CA LYS A 232 8.10 10.35 -11.08
C LYS A 232 6.97 10.43 -10.04
N LEU A 233 6.60 9.31 -9.42
CA LEU A 233 5.57 9.19 -8.40
C LEU A 233 6.13 9.24 -6.97
N CYS A 234 7.46 9.13 -6.81
CA CYS A 234 8.13 9.28 -5.52
C CYS A 234 8.35 10.76 -5.19
N THR A 235 7.25 11.51 -5.08
CA THR A 235 7.24 12.97 -4.85
C THR A 235 7.71 13.34 -3.44
N ALA A 236 8.01 14.61 -3.20
CA ALA A 236 8.41 15.08 -1.86
C ALA A 236 7.34 14.80 -0.78
N PRO A 237 6.02 15.01 -1.02
CA PRO A 237 4.97 14.60 -0.08
C PRO A 237 5.01 13.10 0.25
N VAL A 238 5.16 12.24 -0.77
CA VAL A 238 5.24 10.78 -0.60
C VAL A 238 6.43 10.38 0.27
N LYS A 239 7.62 10.95 0.00
CA LYS A 239 8.82 10.70 0.82
C LYS A 239 8.67 11.19 2.25
N LYS A 240 8.06 12.36 2.44
CA LYS A 240 7.78 12.90 3.78
C LYS A 240 6.87 11.95 4.56
N GLN A 241 5.77 11.51 3.94
CA GLN A 241 4.83 10.60 4.56
C GLN A 241 5.46 9.26 4.91
N ALA A 242 6.23 8.66 4.00
CA ALA A 242 6.94 7.42 4.25
C ALA A 242 7.93 7.55 5.43
N ARG A 243 8.65 8.67 5.51
CA ARG A 243 9.57 8.98 6.61
C ARG A 243 8.85 9.15 7.94
N ASP A 244 7.72 9.86 7.95
CA ASP A 244 6.91 10.08 9.14
C ASP A 244 6.32 8.76 9.65
N GLY A 245 5.80 7.93 8.74
CA GLY A 245 5.33 6.57 9.01
C GLY A 245 6.44 5.66 9.54
N PHE A 246 7.64 5.69 8.97
CA PHE A 246 8.78 4.95 9.53
C PHE A 246 9.09 5.38 10.97
N GLY A 247 9.12 6.68 11.24
CA GLY A 247 9.31 7.19 12.59
C GLY A 247 8.21 6.73 13.57
N SER A 248 6.96 6.68 13.10
CA SER A 248 5.82 6.16 13.88
C SER A 248 5.98 4.66 14.19
N ALA A 249 6.25 3.84 13.18
CA ALA A 249 6.49 2.40 13.34
C ALA A 249 7.69 2.11 14.25
N VAL A 250 8.75 2.92 14.17
CA VAL A 250 9.89 2.86 15.10
C VAL A 250 9.40 3.16 16.52
N GLY A 251 8.60 4.20 16.72
CA GLY A 251 8.00 4.54 18.02
C GLY A 251 7.17 3.40 18.62
N ASP A 252 6.34 2.74 17.80
CA ASP A 252 5.49 1.62 18.21
C ASP A 252 6.30 0.43 18.75
N VAL A 253 7.50 0.18 18.21
CA VAL A 253 8.41 -0.86 18.73
C VAL A 253 8.79 -0.58 20.19
N PHE A 254 9.05 0.68 20.53
CA PHE A 254 9.36 1.07 21.91
C PHE A 254 8.12 1.06 22.79
N ASP A 255 6.97 1.48 22.28
CA ASP A 255 5.72 1.48 23.05
C ASP A 255 5.28 0.05 23.39
N MET A 256 5.46 -0.90 22.46
CA MET A 256 5.27 -2.32 22.72
C MET A 256 6.29 -2.89 23.72
N ALA A 257 7.57 -2.47 23.64
CA ALA A 257 8.56 -2.87 24.64
C ALA A 257 8.22 -2.31 26.03
N ALA A 258 7.72 -1.07 26.10
CA ALA A 258 7.37 -0.39 27.35
C ALA A 258 6.05 -0.89 27.97
N SER A 259 5.15 -1.51 27.19
CA SER A 259 3.87 -2.02 27.69
C SER A 259 3.99 -3.34 28.46
N SER A 260 5.17 -3.98 28.46
CA SER A 260 5.43 -5.20 29.23
C SER A 260 5.24 -4.96 30.74
N SER A 261 4.32 -5.72 31.33
CA SER A 261 3.94 -5.63 32.75
C SER A 261 5.11 -5.94 33.70
N PHE A 262 6.11 -6.67 33.23
CA PHE A 262 7.28 -7.09 34.02
C PHE A 262 8.36 -6.01 34.16
N LEU A 263 8.22 -4.86 33.51
CA LEU A 263 9.23 -3.79 33.56
C LEU A 263 8.99 -2.79 34.71
N PRO A 264 10.03 -2.49 35.53
CA PRO A 264 9.98 -1.41 36.51
C PRO A 264 9.65 -0.05 35.86
N ALA A 265 9.03 0.85 36.62
CA ALA A 265 8.66 2.18 36.13
C ALA A 265 9.88 3.00 35.66
N SER A 266 11.02 2.87 36.34
CA SER A 266 12.29 3.49 35.96
C SER A 266 12.77 3.05 34.58
N VAL A 267 12.69 1.75 34.29
CA VAL A 267 13.07 1.19 32.98
C VAL A 267 12.13 1.68 31.88
N ARG A 268 10.82 1.73 32.14
CA ARG A 268 9.84 2.29 31.19
C ARG A 268 10.12 3.76 30.86
N ALA A 269 10.51 4.56 31.86
CA ALA A 269 10.88 5.96 31.63
C ALA A 269 12.13 6.10 30.74
N VAL A 270 13.14 5.24 30.94
CA VAL A 270 14.33 5.20 30.07
C VAL A 270 13.94 4.80 28.64
N ILE A 271 13.11 3.77 28.46
CA ILE A 271 12.64 3.33 27.13
C ILE A 271 11.95 4.49 26.39
N ARG A 272 11.08 5.25 27.06
CA ARG A 272 10.39 6.41 26.45
C ARG A 272 11.36 7.53 26.07
N THR A 273 12.35 7.81 26.90
CA THR A 273 13.37 8.83 26.59
C THR A 273 14.20 8.42 25.38
N VAL A 274 14.59 7.14 25.32
CA VAL A 274 15.35 6.59 24.19
C VAL A 274 14.51 6.54 22.91
N ARG A 275 13.21 6.23 23.02
CA ARG A 275 12.25 6.23 21.91
C ARG A 275 12.31 7.54 21.14
N ASP A 276 12.17 8.68 21.81
CA ASP A 276 12.10 9.97 21.14
C ASP A 276 13.42 10.32 20.42
N ALA A 277 14.57 10.02 21.04
CA ALA A 277 15.88 10.16 20.41
C ALA A 277 16.02 9.25 19.18
N VAL A 278 15.61 7.99 19.29
CA VAL A 278 15.69 7.02 18.18
C VAL A 278 14.74 7.38 17.04
N VAL A 279 13.51 7.79 17.33
CA VAL A 279 12.55 8.25 16.30
C VAL A 279 13.09 9.46 15.56
N SER A 280 13.68 10.43 16.26
CA SER A 280 14.30 11.60 15.63
C SER A 280 15.46 11.21 14.70
N VAL A 281 16.36 10.33 15.16
CA VAL A 281 17.48 9.84 14.35
C VAL A 281 16.97 9.04 13.16
N ALA A 282 15.99 8.15 13.37
CA ALA A 282 15.40 7.31 12.33
C ALA A 282 14.81 8.14 11.18
N ARG A 283 14.13 9.24 11.49
CA ARG A 283 13.63 10.19 10.48
C ARG A 283 14.76 10.92 9.75
N ALA A 284 15.83 11.29 10.46
CA ALA A 284 16.96 12.01 9.87
C ALA A 284 17.80 11.15 8.91
N VAL A 285 17.94 9.85 9.22
CA VAL A 285 18.72 8.91 8.41
C VAL A 285 17.87 8.09 7.43
N TRP A 286 16.57 8.38 7.36
CA TRP A 286 15.59 7.61 6.57
C TRP A 286 15.98 7.46 5.10
N ASP A 287 16.38 8.56 4.46
CA ASP A 287 16.79 8.54 3.06
C ASP A 287 17.95 7.57 2.85
N TRP A 288 18.95 7.50 3.75
CA TRP A 288 20.08 6.57 3.64
C TRP A 288 19.70 5.10 3.89
N ILE A 289 18.59 4.83 4.57
CA ILE A 289 18.12 3.45 4.79
C ILE A 289 17.39 2.94 3.53
N PHE A 290 16.60 3.79 2.90
CA PHE A 290 15.66 3.39 1.85
C PHE A 290 16.09 3.75 0.43
N PHE A 291 16.93 4.77 0.23
CA PHE A 291 17.45 5.24 -1.06
C PHE A 291 18.99 5.22 -1.08
#